data_AF-A0A6G1YRW2-F1
#
_entry.id   AF-A0A6G1YRW2-F1
#
_cell.length_a   1.000
_cell.length_b   1.000
_cell.length_c   1.000
_cell.angle_alpha   90.00
_cell.angle_beta   90.00
_cell.angle_gamma   90.00
#
_symmetry.space_group_name_H-M   'P 1'
#
loop_
_entity.id
_entity.type
_entity.pdbx_description
1 polymer ?
#
loop_
_entity_poly.entity_id
_entity_poly.type
_entity_poly.pdbx_seq_one_letter_code
_entity_poly.pdbx_strand_id
1 'polypeptide(L)'
;MDLFIVKRMEANETAFCSLWTVHIRIHDCADLFVNEKLVGDYFFNRLNPFVCEDATAAIEEASNVCLRKGMDCYVYIHDKNTDVQNCLSAAGFKWIDTMQTLRAESERLEYDNEKIHVVRVDLR
;
A
#
# COMPACT_ATOMS: atom_id res chain seq x y z
N MET A 1 -14.16 10.75 -0.82
CA MET A 1 -13.66 10.03 -2.01
C MET A 1 -14.61 8.87 -2.29
N ASP A 2 -14.94 8.60 -3.55
CA ASP A 2 -15.79 7.46 -3.94
C ASP A 2 -15.06 6.14 -3.62
N LEU A 3 -15.74 5.20 -2.97
CA LEU A 3 -15.21 3.89 -2.62
C LEU A 3 -14.71 3.10 -3.84
N PHE A 4 -15.34 3.30 -5.01
CA PHE A 4 -14.92 2.66 -6.26
C PHE A 4 -13.55 3.17 -6.72
N ILE A 5 -13.29 4.46 -6.58
CA ILE A 5 -12.02 5.09 -6.97
C ILE A 5 -10.88 4.60 -6.06
N VAL A 6 -11.14 4.53 -4.75
CA VAL A 6 -10.17 4.02 -3.76
C VAL A 6 -9.80 2.58 -4.10
N LYS A 7 -10.79 1.71 -4.34
CA LYS A 7 -10.53 0.30 -4.71
C LYS A 7 -9.70 0.16 -5.98
N ARG A 8 -9.96 0.98 -7.01
CA ARG A 8 -9.20 0.94 -8.26
C ARG A 8 -7.76 1.41 -8.07
N MET A 9 -7.56 2.46 -7.27
CA MET A 9 -6.23 2.95 -6.92
C MET A 9 -5.44 1.88 -6.16
N GLU A 10 -6.03 1.28 -5.13
CA GLU A 10 -5.41 0.20 -4.35
C GLU A 10 -5.05 -1.00 -5.23
N ALA A 11 -5.93 -1.38 -6.17
CA ALA A 11 -5.67 -2.47 -7.09
C ALA A 11 -4.47 -2.17 -8.01
N ASN A 12 -4.40 -0.95 -8.56
CA ASN A 12 -3.27 -0.53 -9.40
C ASN A 12 -1.97 -0.49 -8.60
N GLU A 13 -2.03 0.04 -7.38
CA GLU A 13 -0.87 0.16 -6.50
C GLU A 13 -0.36 -1.22 -6.08
N THR A 14 -1.28 -2.11 -5.69
CA THR A 14 -0.99 -3.51 -5.38
C THR A 14 -0.38 -4.23 -6.58
N ALA A 15 -0.94 -4.07 -7.78
CA ALA A 15 -0.39 -4.67 -8.99
C ALA A 15 1.03 -4.16 -9.26
N PHE A 16 1.25 -2.85 -9.16
CA PHE A 16 2.58 -2.27 -9.38
C PHE A 16 3.59 -2.71 -8.31
N CYS A 17 3.24 -2.71 -7.02
CA CYS A 17 4.11 -3.25 -5.95
C CYS A 17 4.46 -4.72 -6.21
N SER A 18 3.49 -5.55 -6.61
CA SER A 18 3.68 -6.99 -6.78
C SER A 18 4.73 -7.37 -7.82
N LEU A 19 4.98 -6.50 -8.82
CA LEU A 19 6.03 -6.72 -9.82
C LEU A 19 7.45 -6.69 -9.23
N TRP A 20 7.62 -6.02 -8.10
CA TRP A 20 8.93 -5.71 -7.52
C TRP A 20 9.11 -6.30 -6.12
N THR A 21 8.14 -7.03 -5.60
CA THR A 21 8.11 -7.44 -4.19
C THR A 21 7.72 -8.90 -4.06
N VAL A 22 8.18 -9.52 -2.97
CA VAL A 22 7.58 -10.76 -2.47
C VAL A 22 6.30 -10.36 -1.76
N HIS A 23 5.19 -10.97 -2.18
CA HIS A 23 3.88 -10.79 -1.57
C HIS A 23 3.64 -11.88 -0.52
N ILE A 24 3.35 -11.46 0.71
CA ILE A 24 3.09 -12.33 1.85
C ILE A 24 1.68 -12.02 2.37
N ARG A 25 0.82 -13.04 2.40
CA ARG A 25 -0.52 -12.95 2.97
C ARG A 25 -0.44 -13.21 4.48
N ILE A 26 -0.94 -12.29 5.29
CA ILE A 26 -0.99 -12.41 6.76
C ILE A 26 -2.44 -12.64 7.18
N HIS A 27 -2.68 -13.72 7.94
CA HIS A 27 -4.00 -14.14 8.47
C HIS A 27 -5.17 -14.07 7.47
N ASP A 28 -4.91 -14.29 6.18
CA ASP A 28 -5.87 -14.15 5.08
C ASP A 28 -6.61 -12.79 4.99
N CYS A 29 -6.11 -11.76 5.68
CA CYS A 29 -6.77 -10.46 5.80
C CYS A 29 -5.88 -9.26 5.47
N ALA A 30 -4.56 -9.42 5.48
CA ALA A 30 -3.61 -8.35 5.18
C ALA A 30 -2.54 -8.78 4.18
N ASP A 31 -2.09 -7.83 3.36
CA ASP A 31 -1.06 -8.02 2.34
C ASP A 31 0.21 -7.27 2.74
N LEU A 32 1.29 -8.02 2.95
CA LEU A 32 2.62 -7.48 3.20
C LEU A 32 3.46 -7.63 1.94
N PHE A 33 4.01 -6.52 1.45
CA PHE A 33 4.97 -6.49 0.37
C PHE A 33 6.37 -6.27 0.90
N VAL A 34 7.34 -7.03 0.40
CA VAL A 34 8.73 -6.96 0.84
C VAL A 34 9.69 -7.02 -0.35
N ASN A 35 10.66 -6.11 -0.39
CA ASN A 35 11.79 -6.12 -1.30
C ASN A 35 13.10 -5.81 -0.55
N GLU A 36 13.86 -6.87 -0.25
CA GLU A 36 15.16 -6.80 0.44
C GLU A 36 16.24 -6.02 -0.33
N LYS A 37 16.04 -5.73 -1.63
CA LYS A 37 16.97 -4.90 -2.41
C LYS A 37 16.70 -3.41 -2.24
N LEU A 38 15.53 -3.04 -1.73
CA LEU A 38 15.06 -1.65 -1.58
C LEU A 38 14.63 -1.37 -0.14
N VAL A 39 15.41 -1.77 0.85
CA VAL A 39 15.00 -1.86 2.27
C VAL A 39 14.41 -0.58 2.89
N GLY A 40 14.81 0.61 2.41
CA GLY A 40 14.32 1.89 2.91
C GLY A 40 13.13 2.47 2.14
N ASP A 41 12.62 1.73 1.15
CA ASP A 41 11.52 2.21 0.31
C ASP A 41 10.17 1.69 0.85
N TYR A 42 9.38 2.59 1.44
CA TYR A 42 8.08 2.26 2.02
C TYR A 42 7.08 1.76 0.97
N PHE A 43 7.28 2.08 -0.31
CA PHE A 43 6.37 1.66 -1.36
C PHE A 43 6.50 0.16 -1.64
N PHE A 44 7.70 -0.39 -1.46
CA PHE A 44 8.01 -1.80 -1.71
C PHE A 44 8.12 -2.64 -0.42
N ASN A 45 8.00 -2.02 0.75
CA ASN A 45 8.19 -2.66 2.05
C ASN A 45 7.10 -2.25 3.04
N ARG A 46 5.86 -2.61 2.77
CA ARG A 46 4.74 -2.19 3.63
C ARG A 46 3.64 -3.21 3.75
N LEU A 47 2.96 -3.13 4.88
CA LEU A 47 1.63 -3.67 5.08
C LEU A 47 0.62 -2.73 4.43
N ASN A 48 -0.12 -3.22 3.44
CA ASN A 48 -1.18 -2.48 2.78
C ASN A 48 -2.41 -2.34 3.68
N PRO A 49 -3.34 -1.42 3.38
CA PRO A 49 -4.60 -1.28 4.10
C PRO A 49 -5.32 -2.62 4.20
N PHE A 50 -5.74 -2.97 5.40
CA PHE A 50 -6.31 -4.28 5.71
C PHE A 50 -7.54 -4.15 6.60
N VAL A 51 -8.34 -5.21 6.62
CA VAL A 51 -9.49 -5.38 7.52
C VAL A 51 -9.38 -6.77 8.11
N CYS A 52 -8.91 -6.85 9.36
CA CYS A 52 -8.75 -8.09 10.11
C CYS A 52 -9.65 -8.05 11.35
N GLU A 53 -10.16 -9.22 11.78
CA GLU A 53 -10.85 -9.33 13.08
C GLU A 53 -9.90 -9.00 14.25
N ASP A 54 -8.65 -9.42 14.13
CA ASP A 54 -7.55 -9.09 15.06
C ASP A 54 -6.46 -8.31 14.32
N ALA A 55 -6.57 -6.98 14.33
CA ALA A 55 -5.58 -6.11 13.73
C ALA A 55 -4.22 -6.16 14.43
N THR A 56 -4.21 -6.38 15.75
CA THR A 56 -2.98 -6.42 16.56
C THR A 56 -2.12 -7.61 16.15
N ALA A 57 -2.72 -8.80 16.05
CA ALA A 57 -2.01 -10.01 15.61
C ALA A 57 -1.40 -9.84 14.21
N ALA A 58 -2.15 -9.26 13.26
CA ALA A 58 -1.65 -9.01 11.91
C ALA A 58 -0.47 -8.02 11.88
N ILE A 59 -0.53 -6.94 12.68
CA ILE A 59 0.55 -5.96 12.80
C ILE A 59 1.80 -6.60 13.41
N GLU A 60 1.63 -7.41 14.46
CA GLU A 60 2.74 -8.11 15.11
C GLU A 60 3.42 -9.11 14.18
N GLU A 61 2.64 -9.92 13.43
CA GLU A 61 3.20 -10.87 12.47
C GLU A 61 3.95 -10.16 11.35
N ALA A 62 3.38 -9.10 10.77
CA ALA A 62 4.03 -8.31 9.73
C ALA A 62 5.34 -7.68 10.23
N SER A 63 5.32 -7.13 11.44
CA SER A 63 6.51 -6.56 12.08
C SER A 63 7.60 -7.61 12.27
N ASN A 64 7.24 -8.82 12.71
CA ASN A 64 8.18 -9.92 12.88
C ASN A 64 8.77 -10.42 11.54
N VAL A 65 8.03 -10.33 10.44
CA VAL A 65 8.57 -10.62 9.10
C VAL A 65 9.63 -9.59 8.71
N CYS A 66 9.34 -8.29 8.85
CA CYS A 66 10.27 -7.21 8.51
C CYS A 66 11.53 -7.24 9.40
N LEU A 67 11.36 -7.42 10.72
CA LEU A 67 12.46 -7.50 11.68
C LEU A 67 13.43 -8.66 11.37
N ARG A 68 12.90 -9.85 11.04
CA ARG A 68 13.74 -11.01 10.67
C ARG A 68 14.57 -10.78 9.41
N LYS A 69 14.13 -9.86 8.55
CA LYS A 69 14.84 -9.46 7.32
C LYS A 69 15.74 -8.25 7.53
N GLY A 70 15.79 -7.67 8.73
CA GLY A 70 16.58 -6.48 9.03
C GLY A 70 16.04 -5.22 8.36
N MET A 71 14.72 -5.11 8.22
CA MET A 71 14.04 -4.06 7.46
C MET A 71 13.09 -3.28 8.36
N ASP A 72 12.89 -2.00 8.02
CA ASP A 72 11.82 -1.21 8.62
C ASP A 72 10.46 -1.73 8.15
N CYS A 73 9.49 -1.79 9.07
CA CYS A 73 8.12 -2.14 8.74
C CYS A 73 7.32 -0.86 8.50
N TYR A 74 6.93 -0.60 7.25
CA TYR A 74 6.02 0.49 6.95
C TYR A 74 4.58 -0.04 6.91
N VAL A 75 3.62 0.82 7.25
CA VAL A 75 2.20 0.47 7.20
C VAL A 75 1.44 1.61 6.53
N TYR A 76 0.67 1.27 5.50
CA TYR A 76 -0.24 2.19 4.84
C TYR A 76 -1.66 1.94 5.34
N ILE A 77 -2.30 2.99 5.84
CA ILE A 77 -3.68 2.96 6.34
C ILE A 77 -4.47 4.14 5.77
N HIS A 78 -5.79 3.96 5.71
CA HIS A 78 -6.71 5.06 5.40
C HIS A 78 -6.98 5.89 6.66
N ASP A 79 -7.10 7.20 6.48
CA ASP A 79 -7.31 8.18 7.56
C ASP A 79 -8.47 7.84 8.52
N LYS A 80 -9.47 7.10 8.04
CA LYS A 80 -10.68 6.75 8.79
C LYS A 80 -10.55 5.49 9.66
N ASN A 81 -9.43 4.78 9.58
CA ASN A 81 -9.24 3.53 10.33
C ASN A 81 -8.61 3.79 11.70
N THR A 82 -9.39 4.40 12.61
CA THR A 82 -8.93 4.80 13.95
C THR A 82 -8.51 3.61 14.81
N ASP A 83 -9.15 2.46 14.64
CA ASP A 83 -8.83 1.26 15.42
C ASP A 83 -7.44 0.74 15.07
N VAL A 84 -7.14 0.65 13.77
CA VAL A 84 -5.79 0.27 13.31
C VAL A 84 -4.75 1.32 13.71
N GLN A 85 -5.08 2.61 13.67
CA GLN A 85 -4.17 3.67 14.15
C GLN A 85 -3.80 3.49 15.63
N ASN A 86 -4.77 3.14 16.46
CA ASN A 86 -4.54 2.87 17.89
C ASN A 86 -3.66 1.62 18.08
N CYS A 87 -3.93 0.54 17.35
CA CYS A 87 -3.10 -0.68 17.38
C CYS A 87 -1.66 -0.39 16.95
N LEU A 88 -1.45 0.35 15.86
CA LEU A 88 -0.13 0.76 15.38
C LEU A 88 0.61 1.60 16.43
N SER A 89 -0.07 2.57 17.04
CA SER A 89 0.51 3.41 18.09
C SER A 89 0.91 2.61 19.32
N ALA A 90 0.06 1.65 19.74
CA ALA A 90 0.36 0.74 20.84
C ALA A 90 1.55 -0.20 20.53
N ALA A 91 1.69 -0.61 19.27
CA ALA A 91 2.82 -1.39 18.77
C ALA A 91 4.10 -0.55 18.56
N GLY A 92 4.07 0.76 18.82
CA GLY A 92 5.25 1.64 18.74
C GLY A 92 5.53 2.23 17.36
N PHE A 93 4.62 2.07 16.40
CA PHE A 93 4.74 2.74 15.10
C PHE A 93 4.59 4.25 15.25
N LYS A 94 5.25 4.99 14.36
CA LYS A 94 5.19 6.46 14.31
C LYS A 94 4.58 6.88 12.99
N TRP A 95 3.78 7.94 13.03
CA TRP A 95 3.29 8.59 11.83
C TRP A 95 4.45 9.27 11.09
N ILE A 96 4.60 8.96 9.80
CA ILE A 96 5.69 9.51 8.97
C ILE A 96 5.13 10.54 7.97
N ASP A 97 4.12 10.18 7.18
CA ASP A 97 3.60 11.05 6.11
C ASP A 97 2.17 10.68 5.69
N THR A 98 1.55 11.55 4.90
CA THR A 98 0.29 11.32 4.17
C THR A 98 0.55 11.20 2.67
N MET A 99 -0.06 10.22 2.01
CA MET A 99 -0.13 10.20 0.55
C MET A 99 -1.41 10.89 0.07
N GLN A 100 -1.27 12.05 -0.58
CA GLN A 100 -2.40 12.71 -1.24
C GLN A 100 -2.45 12.30 -2.71
N THR A 101 -3.62 11.93 -3.20
CA THR A 101 -3.84 11.71 -4.63
C THR A 101 -4.38 12.97 -5.29
N LEU A 102 -3.67 13.45 -6.30
CA LEU A 102 -4.16 14.50 -7.17
C LEU A 102 -5.28 13.94 -8.04
N ARG A 103 -6.46 14.54 -7.94
CA ARG A 103 -7.57 14.25 -8.83
C ARG A 103 -7.51 15.22 -9.99
N ALA A 104 -7.32 14.71 -11.20
CA ALA A 104 -7.67 15.48 -12.39
C ALA A 104 -9.20 15.60 -12.38
N GLU A 105 -9.73 16.83 -12.25
CA GLU A 105 -11.12 17.10 -12.57
C GLU A 105 -11.26 16.85 -14.08
N SER A 106 -11.86 15.70 -14.44
CA SER A 106 -12.09 15.40 -15.84
C SER A 106 -13.28 16.22 -16.36
N GLU A 107 -13.11 17.52 -16.48
CA GLU A 107 -13.77 18.25 -17.55
C GLU A 107 -12.74 18.37 -18.68
N ARG A 108 -12.76 17.34 -19.55
CA ARG A 108 -12.26 17.36 -20.93
C ARG A 108 -10.93 18.08 -21.14
N LEU A 109 -9.86 17.31 -21.11
CA LEU A 109 -8.83 17.27 -22.16
C LEU A 109 -7.91 16.10 -21.77
N GLU A 110 -8.10 14.95 -22.42
CA GLU A 110 -6.96 14.05 -22.58
C GLU A 110 -5.86 14.92 -23.21
N TYR A 111 -4.80 15.15 -22.46
CA TYR A 111 -3.65 15.88 -22.97
C TYR A 111 -2.97 14.95 -23.97
N ASP A 112 -3.46 14.99 -25.21
CA ASP A 112 -2.89 14.30 -26.35
C ASP A 112 -1.57 15.02 -26.69
N ASN A 113 -0.52 14.65 -25.98
CA ASN A 113 0.81 15.07 -26.35
C ASN A 113 1.18 14.22 -27.56
N GLU A 114 1.07 14.77 -28.77
CA GLU A 114 1.40 14.09 -30.04
C GLU A 114 2.81 13.46 -30.06
N LYS A 115 3.68 13.81 -29.10
CA LYS A 115 5.02 13.24 -28.91
C LYS A 115 5.07 11.99 -28.03
N ILE A 116 4.02 11.67 -27.27
CA ILE A 116 3.99 10.54 -26.34
C ILE A 116 3.01 9.50 -26.86
N HIS A 117 3.55 8.48 -27.54
CA HIS A 117 2.77 7.30 -27.88
C HIS A 117 2.49 6.46 -26.63
N VAL A 118 1.29 6.62 -26.07
CA VAL A 118 0.79 5.75 -25.00
C VAL A 118 0.25 4.47 -25.63
N VAL A 119 0.95 3.34 -25.46
CA VAL A 119 0.44 2.03 -25.83
C VAL A 119 -0.24 1.41 -24.62
N ARG A 120 -1.55 1.16 -24.71
CA ARG A 120 -2.25 0.32 -23.73
C ARG A 120 -1.86 -1.13 -23.95
N VAL A 121 -1.25 -1.74 -22.95
CA VAL A 121 -0.98 -3.17 -22.93
C VAL A 121 -1.94 -3.80 -21.94
N ASP A 122 -2.90 -4.55 -22.45
CA ASP A 122 -3.77 -5.39 -21.61
C ASP A 122 -2.98 -6.64 -21.20
N LEU A 123 -2.68 -6.77 -19.91
CA LEU A 123 -2.11 -7.98 -19.36
C LEU A 123 -3.24 -9.01 -19.22
N ARG A 124 -3.15 -10.09 -20.00
CA ARG A 124 -4.04 -11.26 -19.91
C ARG A 124 -3.59 -12.22 -18.83
#